data_AF-A0A3N0W9E8-F1
#
_entry.id   AF-A0A3N0W9E8-F1
#
_cell.length_a   1.000
_cell.length_b   1.000
_cell.length_c   1.000
_cell.angle_alpha   90.00
_cell.angle_beta   90.00
_cell.angle_gamma   90.00
#
_symmetry.space_group_name_H-M   'P 1'
#
loop_
_entity.id
_entity.type
_entity.pdbx_description
1 polymer ?
#
loop_
_entity_poly.entity_id
_entity_poly.type
_entity_poly.pdbx_seq_one_letter_code
_entity_poly.pdbx_strand_id
1 'polypeptide(L)'
;MKKILLLTTVLSVASLYANTTIPTPEKENYAEANAYKKIKLDYTIQDVNGTSWHIYGWVDVSIGLGGISINHYDVHLVGGGNHYHFVGKMATQGNGNTDIDGTLDDVINKKPVDIDGDIKTLLIQMNDDVIKNNS
;
A
#
# COMPACT_ATOMS: atom_id res chain seq x y z
N MET A 1 -44.17 55.37 46.44
CA MET A 1 -42.88 55.60 45.74
C MET A 1 -41.77 54.84 46.46
N LYS A 2 -40.88 54.21 45.68
CA LYS A 2 -39.60 53.55 46.05
C LYS A 2 -39.71 52.20 46.76
N LYS A 3 -38.94 51.15 46.45
CA LYS A 3 -38.09 50.72 45.31
C LYS A 3 -37.87 49.23 45.65
N ILE A 4 -38.41 48.29 44.89
CA ILE A 4 -38.06 46.87 45.04
C ILE A 4 -36.85 46.63 44.14
N LEU A 5 -35.73 46.26 44.78
CA LEU A 5 -34.48 45.93 44.12
C LEU A 5 -34.63 44.52 43.52
N LEU A 6 -34.84 44.41 42.20
CA LEU A 6 -34.73 43.11 41.53
C LEU A 6 -33.25 42.74 41.45
N LEU A 7 -32.88 41.68 42.16
CA LEU A 7 -31.58 41.02 42.04
C LEU A 7 -31.64 40.13 40.79
N THR A 8 -31.26 40.66 39.63
CA THR A 8 -31.05 39.86 38.43
C THR A 8 -29.72 39.14 38.56
N THR A 9 -29.76 37.86 38.94
CA THR A 9 -28.62 36.94 38.77
C THR A 9 -28.43 36.70 37.29
N VAL A 10 -27.49 37.44 36.69
CA VAL A 10 -26.96 37.12 35.37
C VAL A 10 -26.11 35.86 35.55
N LEU A 11 -26.64 34.71 35.16
CA LEU A 11 -25.82 33.54 34.88
C LEU A 11 -24.91 33.90 33.71
N SER A 12 -23.69 34.34 34.01
CA SER A 12 -22.65 34.45 33.01
C SER A 12 -22.40 33.05 32.47
N VAL A 13 -22.78 32.84 31.21
CA VAL A 13 -22.29 31.70 30.44
C VAL A 13 -20.79 31.97 30.27
N ALA A 14 -19.98 31.38 31.15
CA ALA A 14 -18.56 31.29 30.90
C ALA A 14 -18.41 30.47 29.62
N SER A 15 -18.16 31.16 28.52
CA SER A 15 -17.70 30.54 27.28
C SER A 15 -16.34 29.93 27.62
N LEU A 16 -16.36 28.67 28.04
CA LEU A 16 -15.17 27.83 28.01
C LEU A 16 -14.85 27.68 26.52
N TYR A 17 -14.07 28.62 25.99
CA TYR A 17 -13.21 28.30 24.88
C TYR A 17 -12.30 27.20 25.41
N ALA A 18 -12.66 25.96 25.07
CA ALA A 18 -11.74 24.85 25.17
C ALA A 18 -10.56 25.22 24.28
N ASN A 19 -9.55 25.87 24.87
CA ASN A 19 -8.25 26.03 24.25
C ASN A 19 -7.56 24.67 24.37
N THR A 20 -8.14 23.66 23.72
CA THR A 20 -7.37 22.51 23.28
C THR A 20 -6.52 23.05 22.14
N THR A 21 -5.35 23.58 22.48
CA THR A 21 -4.21 23.46 21.58
C THR A 21 -4.15 21.99 21.24
N ILE A 22 -4.76 21.62 20.11
CA ILE A 22 -4.39 20.41 19.39
C ILE A 22 -2.89 20.59 19.24
N PRO A 23 -2.05 19.74 19.85
CA PRO A 23 -0.63 19.83 19.61
C PRO A 23 -0.51 19.75 18.09
N THR A 24 -0.02 20.83 17.48
CA THR A 24 0.44 20.78 16.09
C THR A 24 1.35 19.58 16.10
N PRO A 25 1.06 18.50 15.34
CA PRO A 25 1.93 17.36 15.30
C PRO A 25 3.32 17.94 15.07
N GLU A 26 4.24 17.64 16.00
CA GLU A 26 5.63 17.99 15.79
C GLU A 26 5.94 17.56 14.37
N LYS A 27 6.63 18.41 13.60
CA LYS A 27 7.23 17.98 12.35
C LYS A 27 8.22 16.88 12.73
N GLU A 28 7.73 15.66 12.94
CA GLU A 28 8.47 14.46 12.68
C GLU A 28 9.09 14.70 11.31
N ASN A 29 10.40 14.51 11.23
CA ASN A 29 11.16 14.80 10.03
C ASN A 29 10.52 14.07 8.84
N TYR A 30 9.65 14.76 8.09
CA TYR A 30 9.06 14.31 6.82
C TYR A 30 10.12 14.32 5.70
N ALA A 31 11.37 13.98 6.02
CA ALA A 31 12.42 13.81 5.03
C ALA A 31 12.17 12.59 4.12
N GLU A 32 11.28 11.67 4.52
CA GLU A 32 10.95 10.46 3.77
C GLU A 32 9.62 10.51 3.01
N ALA A 33 8.86 11.62 3.10
CA ALA A 33 7.73 11.83 2.21
C ALA A 33 8.29 12.08 0.79
N ASN A 34 8.11 11.11 -0.12
CA ASN A 34 8.72 10.99 -1.46
C ASN A 34 10.06 10.22 -1.51
N ALA A 35 10.21 9.17 -0.69
CA ALA A 35 11.31 8.23 -0.86
C ALA A 35 11.01 7.24 -2.01
N TYR A 36 11.90 7.18 -3.00
CA TYR A 36 11.98 6.05 -3.92
C TYR A 36 12.81 4.96 -3.27
N LYS A 37 12.24 3.75 -3.16
CA LYS A 37 12.90 2.61 -2.53
C LYS A 37 12.86 1.42 -3.47
N LYS A 38 13.99 0.71 -3.54
CA LYS A 38 14.07 -0.60 -4.18
C LYS A 38 14.04 -1.67 -3.09
N ILE A 39 13.01 -2.49 -3.07
CA ILE A 39 12.78 -3.53 -2.07
C ILE A 39 13.20 -4.87 -2.66
N LYS A 40 14.03 -5.62 -1.94
CA LYS A 40 14.36 -7.00 -2.29
C LYS A 40 13.21 -7.90 -1.87
N LEU A 41 12.77 -8.77 -2.77
CA LEU A 41 11.83 -9.84 -2.48
C LEU A 41 12.60 -11.16 -2.39
N ASP A 42 12.31 -11.94 -1.36
CA ASP A 42 12.81 -13.31 -1.16
C ASP A 42 11.91 -14.02 -0.14
N TYR A 43 10.81 -14.61 -0.62
CA TYR A 43 9.81 -15.24 0.24
C TYR A 43 8.96 -16.26 -0.52
N THR A 44 8.13 -17.01 0.20
CA THR A 44 7.26 -18.04 -0.38
C THR A 44 5.79 -17.64 -0.21
N ILE A 45 5.01 -17.79 -1.27
CA ILE A 45 3.54 -17.66 -1.27
C ILE A 45 2.93 -19.02 -1.64
N GLN A 46 1.79 -19.38 -1.06
CA GLN A 46 0.99 -20.51 -1.54
C GLN A 46 -0.18 -19.98 -2.37
N ASP A 47 -0.30 -20.43 -3.62
CA ASP A 47 -1.40 -20.02 -4.49
C ASP A 47 -2.74 -20.68 -4.10
N VAL A 48 -3.81 -20.26 -4.77
CA VAL A 48 -5.18 -20.77 -4.53
C VAL A 48 -5.34 -22.27 -4.80
N ASN A 49 -4.44 -22.85 -5.59
CA ASN A 49 -4.43 -24.27 -5.94
C ASN A 49 -3.54 -25.08 -4.98
N GLY A 50 -2.94 -24.44 -3.98
CA GLY A 50 -2.07 -25.06 -2.98
C GLY A 50 -0.61 -25.21 -3.41
N THR A 51 -0.22 -24.68 -4.57
CA THR A 51 1.17 -24.71 -5.04
C THR A 51 1.99 -23.66 -4.31
N SER A 52 3.14 -24.08 -3.77
CA SER A 52 4.11 -23.15 -3.19
C SER A 52 4.98 -22.52 -4.28
N TRP A 53 5.06 -21.19 -4.27
CA TRP A 53 5.86 -20.37 -5.16
C TRP A 53 6.93 -19.64 -4.36
N HIS A 54 8.19 -19.85 -4.70
CA HIS A 54 9.29 -19.02 -4.24
C HIS A 54 9.39 -17.78 -5.14
N ILE A 55 9.29 -16.62 -4.51
CA ILE A 55 9.29 -15.30 -5.14
C ILE A 55 10.60 -14.62 -4.78
N TYR A 56 11.41 -14.28 -5.77
CA TYR A 56 12.65 -13.53 -5.53
C TYR A 56 12.92 -12.50 -6.61
N GLY A 57 13.53 -11.38 -6.23
CA GLY A 57 13.84 -10.29 -7.16
C GLY A 57 13.71 -8.93 -6.49
N TRP A 58 13.22 -7.96 -7.24
CA TRP A 58 13.13 -6.59 -6.79
C TRP A 58 11.82 -5.92 -7.19
N VAL A 59 11.38 -4.99 -6.34
CA VAL A 59 10.27 -4.09 -6.63
C VAL A 59 10.69 -2.66 -6.33
N ASP A 60 10.46 -1.78 -7.28
CA ASP A 60 10.67 -0.34 -7.14
C ASP A 60 9.37 0.30 -6.65
N VAL A 61 9.44 1.02 -5.53
CA VAL A 61 8.28 1.65 -4.89
C VAL A 61 8.51 3.13 -4.60
N SER A 62 7.42 3.88 -4.53
CA SER A 62 7.39 5.25 -4.04
C SER A 62 6.58 5.31 -2.76
N ILE A 63 7.14 5.92 -1.72
CA ILE A 63 6.50 6.09 -0.42
C ILE A 63 6.10 7.56 -0.27
N GLY A 64 4.80 7.81 -0.24
CA GLY A 64 4.23 9.15 -0.08
C GLY A 64 3.22 9.21 1.05
N LEU A 65 2.64 10.39 1.27
CA LEU A 65 1.60 10.60 2.28
C LEU A 65 0.33 9.75 2.04
N GLY A 66 0.13 9.27 0.81
CA GLY A 66 -0.96 8.37 0.42
C GLY A 66 -0.63 6.88 0.57
N GLY A 67 0.54 6.52 1.12
CA GLY A 67 1.01 5.14 1.25
C GLY A 67 2.02 4.73 0.18
N ILE A 68 2.15 3.42 -0.03
CA ILE A 68 3.05 2.83 -1.01
C ILE A 68 2.38 2.77 -2.38
N SER A 69 3.10 3.27 -3.39
CA SER A 69 2.81 3.01 -4.79
C SER A 69 3.89 2.12 -5.38
N ILE A 70 3.49 1.06 -6.07
CA ILE A 70 4.41 0.17 -6.76
C ILE A 70 4.64 0.68 -8.19
N ASN A 71 5.91 0.92 -8.53
CA ASN A 71 6.29 1.47 -9.81
C ASN A 71 6.64 0.38 -10.82
N HIS A 72 7.41 -0.63 -10.39
CA HIS A 72 7.94 -1.65 -11.27
C HIS A 72 8.37 -2.91 -10.50
N TYR A 73 8.20 -4.07 -11.13
CA TYR A 73 8.65 -5.38 -10.70
C TYR A 73 9.69 -5.93 -11.66
N ASP A 74 10.67 -6.60 -11.09
CA ASP A 74 11.63 -7.48 -11.77
C ASP A 74 11.81 -8.70 -10.87
N VAL A 75 10.97 -9.72 -11.06
CA VAL A 75 10.81 -10.84 -10.11
C VAL A 75 10.71 -12.19 -10.80
N HIS A 76 11.27 -13.19 -10.15
CA HIS A 76 11.14 -14.59 -10.52
C HIS A 76 10.11 -15.30 -9.64
N LEU A 77 9.31 -16.15 -10.26
CA LEU A 77 8.28 -16.98 -9.65
C LEU A 77 8.65 -18.45 -9.91
N VAL A 78 9.03 -19.20 -8.88
CA VAL A 78 9.44 -20.61 -9.01
C VAL A 78 8.52 -21.51 -8.21
N GLY A 79 7.74 -22.36 -8.88
CA GLY A 79 6.73 -23.19 -8.23
C GLY A 79 6.03 -24.12 -9.22
N GLY A 80 5.51 -25.25 -8.72
CA GLY A 80 4.71 -26.18 -9.53
C GLY A 80 5.44 -26.77 -10.75
N GLY A 81 6.78 -26.81 -10.73
CA GLY A 81 7.60 -27.23 -11.87
C GLY A 81 7.87 -26.13 -12.92
N ASN A 82 7.40 -24.90 -12.68
CA ASN A 82 7.60 -23.75 -13.54
C ASN A 82 8.60 -22.76 -12.95
N HIS A 83 9.22 -21.98 -13.83
CA HIS A 83 10.04 -20.82 -13.46
C HIS A 83 9.71 -19.67 -14.41
N TYR A 84 9.00 -18.69 -13.89
CA TYR A 84 8.64 -17.49 -14.64
C TYR A 84 9.48 -16.30 -14.20
N HIS A 85 9.71 -15.37 -15.13
CA HIS A 85 10.28 -14.05 -14.88
C HIS A 85 9.26 -13.00 -15.29
N PHE A 86 8.78 -12.23 -14.32
CA PHE A 86 7.85 -11.14 -14.54
C PHE A 86 8.58 -9.80 -14.46
N VAL A 87 8.41 -8.99 -15.50
CA VAL A 87 8.91 -7.62 -15.57
C VAL A 87 7.75 -6.71 -15.94
N GLY A 88 7.35 -5.80 -15.05
CA GLY A 88 6.14 -5.03 -15.28
C GLY A 88 5.65 -4.23 -14.07
N LYS A 89 4.40 -3.79 -14.12
CA LYS A 89 3.74 -3.05 -13.04
C LYS A 89 2.30 -3.54 -12.88
N MET A 90 1.76 -3.34 -11.69
CA MET A 90 0.37 -3.60 -11.36
C MET A 90 -0.28 -2.32 -10.87
N ALA A 91 -1.48 -2.03 -11.36
CA ALA A 91 -2.23 -0.84 -10.97
C ALA A 91 -3.66 -1.22 -10.63
N THR A 92 -4.03 -1.09 -9.35
CA THR A 92 -5.41 -1.27 -8.92
C THR A 92 -6.22 -0.03 -9.27
N GLN A 93 -7.25 -0.22 -10.08
CA GLN A 93 -8.21 0.80 -10.45
C GLN A 93 -9.21 1.07 -9.31
N GLY A 94 -9.85 2.23 -9.33
CA GLY A 94 -10.84 2.63 -8.32
C GLY A 94 -12.11 1.75 -8.25
N ASN A 95 -12.28 0.81 -9.18
CA ASN A 95 -13.34 -0.22 -9.17
C ASN A 95 -12.90 -1.56 -8.54
N GLY A 96 -11.66 -1.65 -8.05
CA GLY A 96 -11.09 -2.86 -7.46
C GLY A 96 -10.43 -3.83 -8.45
N ASN A 97 -10.46 -3.57 -9.76
CA ASN A 97 -9.71 -4.37 -10.73
C ASN A 97 -8.24 -3.98 -10.73
N THR A 98 -7.35 -4.97 -10.79
CA THR A 98 -5.91 -4.74 -10.97
C THR A 98 -5.54 -4.97 -12.42
N ASP A 99 -5.08 -3.91 -13.09
CA ASP A 99 -4.44 -4.01 -14.39
C ASP A 99 -3.00 -4.46 -14.22
N ILE A 100 -2.56 -5.39 -15.07
CA ILE A 100 -1.18 -5.86 -15.13
C ILE A 100 -0.62 -5.44 -16.48
N ASP A 101 0.43 -4.62 -16.45
CA ASP A 101 1.16 -4.15 -17.62
C ASP A 101 2.60 -4.66 -17.52
N GLY A 102 2.97 -5.63 -18.35
CA GLY A 102 4.28 -6.27 -18.27
C GLY A 102 4.41 -7.51 -19.13
N THR A 103 5.58 -8.14 -19.05
CA THR A 103 5.92 -9.38 -19.73
C THR A 103 6.13 -10.50 -18.73
N LEU A 104 5.77 -11.71 -19.13
CA LEU A 104 6.06 -12.94 -18.40
C LEU A 104 6.84 -13.87 -19.32
N ASP A 105 8.05 -14.23 -18.92
CA ASP A 105 8.88 -15.17 -19.65
C ASP A 105 9.00 -16.48 -18.88
N ASP A 106 8.78 -17.59 -19.58
CA ASP A 106 9.14 -18.92 -19.10
C ASP A 106 10.65 -19.10 -19.23
N VAL A 107 11.34 -19.07 -18.10
CA VAL A 107 12.80 -19.10 -18.03
C VAL A 107 13.35 -20.47 -18.46
N ILE A 108 12.60 -21.55 -18.19
CA ILE A 108 13.01 -22.92 -18.54
C ILE A 108 12.93 -23.10 -20.05
N ASN A 109 11.79 -22.72 -20.63
CA ASN A 109 11.52 -22.91 -22.06
C ASN A 109 11.98 -21.74 -22.94
N LYS A 110 12.48 -20.66 -22.34
CA LYS A 110 13.05 -19.47 -22.99
C LYS A 110 12.08 -18.83 -24.00
N LYS A 111 10.84 -18.62 -23.58
CA LYS A 111 9.80 -18.01 -24.42
C LYS A 111 8.87 -17.12 -23.59
N PRO A 112 8.30 -16.08 -24.21
CA PRO A 112 7.21 -15.35 -23.60
C PRO A 112 5.99 -16.26 -23.45
N VAL A 113 5.24 -16.04 -22.38
CA VAL A 113 4.00 -16.72 -22.06
C VAL A 113 2.93 -15.70 -21.65
N ASP A 114 1.67 -16.05 -21.85
CA ASP A 114 0.57 -15.17 -21.49
C ASP A 114 0.39 -15.12 -19.96
N ILE A 115 0.03 -13.94 -19.45
CA ILE A 115 -0.37 -13.76 -18.06
C ILE A 115 -1.84 -14.18 -17.92
N ASP A 116 -2.04 -15.47 -17.63
CA ASP A 116 -3.35 -16.08 -17.46
C ASP A 116 -3.99 -15.76 -16.08
N GLY A 117 -5.16 -16.36 -15.79
CA GLY A 117 -5.90 -16.10 -14.56
C GLY A 117 -5.17 -16.53 -13.27
N ASP A 118 -4.43 -17.64 -13.32
CA ASP A 118 -3.73 -18.18 -12.16
C ASP A 118 -2.51 -17.32 -11.83
N ILE A 119 -1.72 -16.96 -12.85
CA ILE A 119 -0.60 -16.04 -12.70
C ILE A 119 -1.07 -14.65 -12.26
N LYS A 120 -2.17 -14.14 -12.81
CA LYS A 120 -2.77 -12.87 -12.36
C LYS A 120 -3.07 -12.89 -10.86
N THR A 121 -3.68 -13.97 -10.38
CA THR A 121 -4.02 -14.12 -8.96
C THR A 121 -2.76 -14.13 -8.08
N LEU A 122 -1.73 -14.88 -8.49
CA LEU A 122 -0.45 -14.92 -7.78
C LEU A 122 0.24 -13.55 -7.74
N LEU A 123 0.27 -12.83 -8.87
CA LEU A 123 0.85 -11.49 -8.95
C LEU A 123 0.11 -10.48 -8.07
N ILE A 124 -1.22 -10.55 -8.01
CA ILE A 124 -2.03 -9.72 -7.10
C ILE A 124 -1.73 -10.04 -5.63
N GLN A 125 -1.62 -11.32 -5.26
CA GLN A 125 -1.23 -11.71 -3.89
C GLN A 125 0.15 -11.15 -3.52
N MET A 126 1.12 -11.28 -4.44
CA MET A 126 2.46 -10.71 -4.28
C MET A 126 2.40 -9.17 -4.12
N ASN A 127 1.55 -8.48 -4.87
CA ASN A 127 1.33 -7.05 -4.75
C ASN A 127 0.83 -6.64 -3.36
N ASP A 128 -0.20 -7.33 -2.89
CA ASP A 128 -0.80 -7.07 -1.59
C ASP A 128 0.18 -7.33 -0.45
N ASP A 129 0.99 -8.39 -0.54
CA ASP A 129 2.04 -8.70 0.42
C ASP A 129 3.13 -7.62 0.45
N VAL A 130 3.56 -7.11 -0.70
CA VAL A 130 4.55 -6.03 -0.77
C VAL A 130 4.02 -4.77 -0.12
N ILE A 131 2.78 -4.36 -0.43
CA ILE A 131 2.16 -3.17 0.15
C ILE A 131 2.01 -3.36 1.66
N LYS A 132 1.44 -4.48 2.11
CA LYS A 132 1.18 -4.75 3.53
C LYS A 132 2.45 -4.79 4.38
N ASN A 133 3.53 -5.37 3.86
CA ASN A 133 4.78 -5.54 4.62
C ASN A 133 5.66 -4.28 4.66
N ASN A 134 5.30 -3.24 3.92
CA ASN A 134 6.10 -2.01 3.85
C ASN A 134 5.30 -0.74 4.20
N SER A 135 3.98 -0.84 4.40
CA SER A 135 3.10 0.29 4.79
C SER A 135 3.14 0.57 6.28
#